data_AF-A0A7W7ZKZ7-F1
#
_entry.id   AF-A0A7W7ZKZ7-F1
#
_cell.length_a   1.000
_cell.length_b   1.000
_cell.length_c   1.000
_cell.angle_alpha   90.00
_cell.angle_beta   90.00
_cell.angle_gamma   90.00
#
_symmetry.space_group_name_H-M   'P 1'
#
loop_
_entity.id
_entity.type
_entity.pdbx_description
1 polymer ?
#
loop_
_entity_poly.entity_id
_entity_poly.type
_entity_poly.pdbx_seq_one_letter_code
_entity_poly.pdbx_strand_id
1 'polypeptide(L)'
;MKAIYERDTLNPTIPGTTLDVDSEKLAKFRAPCQFVAYDISLGDRSMTPDLYGDDQPARVDALYKRAFDWLGPSPISLLDK
;
A
#
# COMPACT_ATOMS: atom_id res chain seq x y z
N MET A 1 -8.91 -6.25 6.52
CA MET A 1 -9.06 -5.64 5.18
C MET A 1 -8.04 -6.28 4.25
N LYS A 2 -8.43 -6.74 3.06
CA LYS A 2 -7.48 -7.23 2.04
C LYS A 2 -7.35 -6.15 0.97
N ALA A 3 -6.39 -5.26 1.14
CA ALA A 3 -6.03 -4.25 0.17
C ALA A 3 -4.58 -4.48 -0.25
N ILE A 4 -4.26 -4.12 -1.49
CA ILE A 4 -2.90 -4.08 -2.00
C ILE A 4 -2.51 -2.61 -2.01
N TYR A 5 -1.40 -2.29 -1.34
CA TYR A 5 -0.87 -0.93 -1.32
C TYR A 5 0.14 -0.76 -2.47
N GLU A 6 -0.19 0.14 -3.40
CA GLU A 6 0.60 0.37 -4.63
C GLU A 6 1.11 1.83 -4.74
N ARG A 7 0.45 2.76 -4.06
CA ARG A 7 0.83 4.17 -4.05
C ARG A 7 0.70 4.74 -2.66
N ASP A 8 1.78 5.32 -2.17
CA ASP A 8 1.85 5.90 -0.85
C ASP A 8 2.52 7.28 -0.93
N THR A 9 1.69 8.31 -0.99
CA THR A 9 2.12 9.71 -1.12
C THR A 9 1.30 10.60 -0.19
N LEU A 10 1.97 11.47 0.57
CA LEU A 10 1.34 12.48 1.41
C LEU A 10 1.42 13.85 0.72
N ASN A 11 0.27 14.48 0.47
CA ASN A 11 0.20 15.79 -0.20
C ASN A 11 -0.57 16.80 0.66
N PRO A 12 -0.07 18.03 0.83
CA PRO A 12 -0.83 19.07 1.52
C PRO A 12 -2.06 19.46 0.70
N THR A 13 -3.22 19.57 1.34
CA THR A 13 -4.45 20.05 0.69
C THR A 13 -4.43 21.55 0.44
N ILE A 14 -3.77 22.31 1.31
CA ILE A 14 -3.66 23.77 1.21
C ILE A 14 -2.35 24.10 0.48
N PRO A 15 -2.40 24.82 -0.66
CA PRO A 15 -1.19 25.24 -1.36
C PRO A 15 -0.29 26.11 -0.49
N GLY A 16 1.03 25.87 -0.56
CA GLY A 16 2.02 26.59 0.25
C GLY A 16 2.18 26.04 1.67
N THR A 17 1.39 25.06 2.09
CA THR A 17 1.62 24.36 3.36
C THR A 17 2.85 23.45 3.26
N THR A 18 3.79 23.63 4.18
CA THR A 18 4.87 22.68 4.43
C THR A 18 4.36 21.61 5.39
N LEU A 19 4.51 20.34 5.02
CA LEU A 19 4.25 19.22 5.90
C LEU A 19 5.48 18.98 6.77
N ASP A 20 5.32 19.06 8.09
CA ASP A 20 6.36 18.70 9.05
C ASP A 20 6.30 17.19 9.29
N VAL A 21 7.20 16.44 8.66
CA VAL A 21 7.25 14.98 8.74
C VAL A 21 8.56 14.58 9.40
N ASP A 22 8.45 13.89 10.53
CA ASP A 22 9.59 13.25 11.20
C ASP A 22 10.14 12.11 10.33
N SER A 23 11.24 12.40 9.63
CA SER A 23 11.89 11.49 8.69
C SER A 23 12.50 10.26 9.37
N GLU A 24 13.00 10.40 10.60
CA GLU A 24 13.58 9.30 11.37
C GLU A 24 12.51 8.30 11.80
N LYS A 25 11.33 8.80 12.18
CA LYS A 25 10.17 7.94 12.46
C LYS A 25 9.62 7.32 11.18
N LEU A 26 9.51 8.10 10.09
CA LEU A 26 9.01 7.64 8.79
C LEU A 26 9.84 6.47 8.21
N ALA A 27 11.16 6.53 8.33
CA ALA A 27 12.09 5.52 7.81
C ALA A 27 11.91 4.12 8.43
N LYS A 28 11.16 4.00 9.53
CA LYS A 28 10.90 2.71 10.22
C LYS A 28 9.77 1.92 9.56
N PHE A 29 8.98 2.52 8.66
CA PHE A 29 7.84 1.87 8.02
C PHE A 29 8.17 1.34 6.62
N ARG A 30 7.46 0.28 6.21
CA ARG A 30 7.65 -0.39 4.91
C ARG A 30 7.16 0.52 3.78
N ALA A 31 7.96 0.67 2.72
CA ALA A 31 7.76 1.62 1.63
C ALA A 31 6.35 1.65 1.00
N PRO A 32 5.67 0.51 0.72
CA PRO A 32 4.36 0.54 0.07
C PRO A 32 3.26 1.19 0.93
N CYS A 33 3.48 1.33 2.22
CA CYS A 33 2.49 1.77 3.20
C CYS A 33 3.12 2.68 4.28
N GLN A 34 4.19 3.39 3.92
CA GLN A 34 5.04 4.16 4.81
C GLN A 34 4.32 5.35 5.44
N PHE A 35 3.68 6.21 4.64
CA PHE A 35 2.94 7.40 5.08
C PHE A 35 1.65 7.04 5.82
N VAL A 36 0.91 6.03 5.34
CA VAL A 36 -0.28 5.56 6.08
C VAL A 36 0.09 4.97 7.44
N ALA A 37 1.18 4.19 7.53
CA ALA A 37 1.65 3.66 8.82
C ALA A 37 2.15 4.78 9.74
N TYR A 38 2.83 5.78 9.17
CA TYR A 38 3.26 6.96 9.89
C TYR A 38 2.08 7.73 10.51
N ASP A 39 1.04 8.04 9.71
CA ASP A 39 -0.17 8.72 10.20
C ASP A 39 -0.86 7.94 11.32
N ILE A 40 -1.05 6.63 11.15
CA ILE A 40 -1.62 5.75 12.17
C ILE A 40 -0.80 5.81 13.46
N SER A 41 0.54 5.84 13.35
CA SER A 41 1.46 5.90 14.50
C SER A 41 1.49 7.24 15.23
N LEU A 42 0.93 8.31 14.66
CA LEU A 42 0.76 9.59 15.35
C LEU A 42 -0.41 9.54 16.34
N GLY A 43 -1.38 8.65 16.11
CA GLY A 43 -2.50 8.41 17.02
C GLY A 43 -2.31 7.20 17.92
N ASP A 44 -1.06 6.84 18.26
CA ASP A 44 -0.67 5.70 19.11
C ASP A 44 -1.26 4.34 18.70
N ARG A 45 -1.58 4.18 17.42
CA ARG A 45 -2.04 2.92 16.82
C ARG A 45 -0.93 2.27 16.01
N SER A 46 -1.05 0.97 15.78
CA SER A 46 -0.11 0.22 14.95
C SER A 46 -0.82 -0.42 13.75
N MET A 47 -0.12 -0.44 12.63
CA MET A 47 -0.58 -1.14 11.44
C MET A 47 -0.18 -2.61 11.51
N THR A 48 -1.05 -3.51 11.06
CA THR A 48 -0.71 -4.94 10.98
C THR A 48 0.42 -5.15 9.97
N PRO A 49 1.45 -5.94 10.28
CA PRO A 49 2.59 -6.16 9.37
C PRO A 49 2.22 -7.03 8.15
N ASP A 50 1.11 -7.76 8.20
CA ASP A 50 0.71 -8.76 7.20
C ASP A 50 -0.01 -8.18 5.96
N LEU A 51 0.38 -6.98 5.53
CA LEU A 51 -0.25 -6.29 4.41
C LEU A 51 0.41 -6.63 3.08
N TYR A 52 -0.42 -6.70 2.03
CA TYR A 52 0.04 -6.82 0.65
C TYR A 52 0.57 -5.48 0.14
N GLY A 53 1.66 -5.52 -0.60
CA GLY A 53 2.27 -4.36 -1.23
C GLY A 53 2.91 -4.74 -2.55
N ASP A 54 3.17 -3.75 -3.39
CA ASP A 54 3.92 -3.88 -4.64
C ASP A 54 5.34 -4.45 -4.46
N ASP A 55 5.90 -4.32 -3.25
CA ASP A 55 7.15 -4.94 -2.81
C ASP A 55 7.11 -6.49 -2.72
N GLN A 56 5.94 -7.11 -2.86
CA GLN A 56 5.72 -8.56 -2.75
C GLN A 56 4.95 -9.13 -3.96
N PRO A 57 5.49 -9.05 -5.19
CA PRO A 57 4.77 -9.38 -6.41
C PRO A 57 4.20 -10.81 -6.41
N ALA A 58 4.99 -11.82 -6.04
CA ALA A 58 4.51 -13.21 -5.99
C ALA A 58 3.35 -13.41 -4.99
N ARG A 59 3.35 -12.68 -3.88
CA ARG A 59 2.30 -12.76 -2.86
C ARG A 59 1.02 -12.06 -3.33
N VAL A 60 1.17 -10.94 -4.03
CA VAL A 60 0.09 -10.20 -4.69
C VAL A 60 -0.53 -11.02 -5.81
N ASP A 61 0.29 -11.66 -6.67
CA ASP A 61 -0.18 -12.55 -7.73
C ASP A 61 -0.97 -13.74 -7.18
N ALA A 62 -0.49 -14.35 -6.09
CA ALA A 62 -1.21 -15.43 -5.42
C ALA A 62 -2.55 -14.96 -4.85
N LEU A 63 -2.62 -13.73 -4.32
CA LEU A 63 -3.87 -13.12 -3.87
C LEU A 63 -4.84 -12.92 -5.04
N TYR A 64 -4.38 -12.32 -6.14
CA TYR A 64 -5.18 -12.12 -7.34
C TYR A 64 -5.67 -13.44 -7.91
N LYS A 65 -4.78 -14.42 -8.10
CA LYS A 65 -5.15 -15.76 -8.56
C LYS A 65 -6.27 -16.33 -7.70
N ARG A 66 -6.09 -16.36 -6.37
CA ARG A 66 -7.11 -16.88 -5.45
C ARG A 66 -8.43 -16.10 -5.53
N ALA A 67 -8.38 -14.77 -5.67
CA ALA A 67 -9.56 -13.93 -5.75
C ALA A 67 -10.35 -14.12 -7.05
N PHE A 68 -9.66 -14.44 -8.14
CA PHE A 68 -10.24 -14.58 -9.48
C PHE A 68 -10.37 -16.04 -9.95
N ASP A 69 -9.94 -17.03 -9.16
CA ASP A 69 -9.98 -18.47 -9.51
C ASP A 69 -11.39 -18.96 -9.88
N TRP A 70 -12.45 -18.33 -9.35
CA TRP A 70 -13.84 -18.67 -9.64
C TRP A 70 -14.29 -18.28 -11.05
N LEU A 71 -13.59 -17.35 -11.72
CA LEU A 71 -13.93 -16.90 -13.09
C LEU A 71 -13.48 -17.89 -14.17
N GLY A 72 -12.80 -18.97 -13.81
CA GLY A 72 -12.14 -19.84 -14.78
C GLY A 72 -10.94 -19.14 -15.44
N PRO A 73 -10.52 -19.53 -16.66
CA PRO A 73 -9.46 -18.82 -17.37
C PRO A 73 -9.84 -17.34 -17.56
N SER A 74 -9.18 -16.48 -16.78
CA SER A 74 -9.43 -15.04 -16.71
C SER A 74 -8.88 -14.32 -17.96
N PRO A 75 -9.55 -13.29 -18.50
CA PRO A 75 -9.21 -12.62 -19.76
C PRO A 75 -8.06 -11.60 -19.60
N ILE A 76 -7.05 -11.90 -18.79
CA ILE A 76 -5.82 -11.09 -18.61
C ILE A 76 -4.91 -11.24 -19.85
N SER A 77 -5.51 -11.00 -21.03
CA SER A 77 -4.86 -10.63 -22.27
C SER A 77 -5.26 -9.21 -22.68
N LEU A 78 -5.94 -8.46 -21.80
CA LEU A 78 -6.51 -7.12 -22.06
C LEU A 78 -5.75 -5.96 -21.39
N LEU A 79 -4.76 -6.24 -20.55
CA LEU A 79 -3.91 -5.20 -19.92
C LEU A 79 -2.50 -5.12 -20.52
N ASP A 80 -2.18 -5.98 -21.51
CA ASP A 80 -0.93 -5.93 -22.28
C ASP A 80 -1.07 -5.11 -23.60
N LYS A 81 -1.80 -3.99 -23.56
CA LYS A 81 -1.87 -3.04 -24.70
C LYS A 81 -1.29 -1.68 -24.36
#